data_AF-A0A9X1Y031-F1
#
_entry.id   AF-A0A9X1Y031-F1
#
_cell.length_a   1.000
_cell.length_b   1.000
_cell.length_c   1.000
_cell.angle_alpha   90.00
_cell.angle_beta   90.00
_cell.angle_gamma   90.00
#
_symmetry.space_group_name_H-M   'P 1'
#
loop_
_entity.id
_entity.type
_entity.pdbx_description
1 polymer ?
#
loop_
_entity_poly.entity_id
_entity_poly.type
_entity_poly.pdbx_seq_one_letter_code
_entity_poly.pdbx_strand_id
1 'polypeptide(L)'
;MFEDLNARMAELKEKGRNQEKWQRRLKDLQQELSGLQEERNRWQTKLAAEEEDVRKLSAMSLSNLLATVLGNKAEKLDREQREVLEAKVRYDAAEAAVRDMERQISEIERRLLDLGSWRNEYERVFQAKERQILEENHELRELAEREAVLTVELKEVDEAVRAGQSALRDLSAAEEDLRSAKNWGTYDMLGGGMLSTHIKHGRIDEAMSHPYGAAKLAAF
;
A
#
# COMPACT_ATOMS: atom_id res chain seq x y z
N MET A 1 35.73 -16.11 18.72
CA MET A 1 34.33 -16.01 19.18
C MET A 1 33.68 -14.68 18.79
N PHE A 2 34.10 -13.51 19.33
CA PHE A 2 33.57 -12.22 18.86
C PHE A 2 33.93 -11.89 17.41
N GLU A 3 35.13 -12.26 16.97
CA GLU A 3 35.54 -12.14 15.56
C GLU A 3 34.68 -12.99 14.64
N ASP A 4 34.30 -14.21 15.06
CA ASP A 4 33.41 -15.09 14.29
C ASP A 4 31.98 -14.55 14.19
N LEU A 5 31.44 -13.99 15.28
CA LEU A 5 30.12 -13.33 15.27
C LEU A 5 30.14 -12.08 14.40
N ASN A 6 31.21 -11.29 14.45
CA ASN A 6 31.38 -10.11 13.60
C ASN A 6 31.47 -10.49 12.11
N ALA A 7 32.23 -11.52 11.77
CA ALA A 7 32.32 -12.05 10.41
C ALA A 7 30.95 -12.53 9.91
N ARG A 8 30.22 -13.30 10.73
CA ARG A 8 28.86 -13.77 10.43
C ARG A 8 27.87 -12.62 10.22
N MET A 9 27.95 -11.57 11.04
CA MET A 9 27.13 -10.37 10.87
C MET A 9 27.47 -9.60 9.58
N ALA A 10 28.74 -9.55 9.20
CA ALA A 10 29.18 -8.91 7.95
C ALA A 10 28.62 -9.66 6.72
N GLU A 11 28.73 -11.00 6.70
CA GLU A 11 28.12 -11.84 5.66
C GLU A 11 26.60 -11.63 5.56
N LEU A 12 25.90 -11.57 6.70
CA LEU A 12 24.46 -11.36 6.73
C LEU A 12 24.07 -9.95 6.26
N LYS A 13 24.86 -8.91 6.59
CA LYS A 13 24.70 -7.57 6.02
C LYS A 13 24.95 -7.53 4.51
N GLU A 14 25.90 -8.32 4.03
CA GLU A 14 26.16 -8.45 2.59
C GLU A 14 24.98 -9.11 1.88
N LYS A 15 24.41 -10.18 2.45
CA LYS A 15 23.16 -10.79 1.95
C LYS A 15 22.02 -9.76 1.88
N GLY A 16 21.88 -8.91 2.90
CA GLY A 16 20.90 -7.83 2.89
C GLY A 16 21.11 -6.81 1.77
N ARG A 17 22.34 -6.34 1.56
CA ARG A 17 22.69 -5.46 0.43
C ARG A 17 22.39 -6.11 -0.91
N ASN A 18 22.68 -7.40 -1.04
CA ASN A 18 22.40 -8.15 -2.26
C ASN A 18 20.88 -8.29 -2.47
N GLN A 19 20.10 -8.54 -1.43
CA GLN A 19 18.64 -8.53 -1.52
C GLN A 19 18.11 -7.18 -2.04
N GLU A 20 18.59 -6.06 -1.50
CA GLU A 20 18.17 -4.74 -1.99
C GLU A 20 18.50 -4.52 -3.47
N LYS A 21 19.69 -4.95 -3.92
CA LYS A 21 20.07 -4.91 -5.34
C LYS A 21 19.14 -5.74 -6.21
N TRP A 22 18.84 -6.97 -5.80
CA TRP A 22 17.95 -7.87 -6.52
C TRP A 22 16.51 -7.36 -6.55
N GLN A 23 16.03 -6.74 -5.47
CA GLN A 23 14.71 -6.10 -5.43
C GLN A 23 14.62 -4.90 -6.38
N ARG A 24 15.66 -4.06 -6.46
CA ARG A 24 15.72 -2.98 -7.46
C ARG A 24 15.68 -3.54 -8.87
N ARG A 25 16.52 -4.55 -9.16
CA ARG A 25 16.55 -5.18 -10.48
C ARG A 25 15.21 -5.82 -10.84
N LEU A 26 14.53 -6.46 -9.89
CA LEU A 26 13.19 -7.03 -10.08
C LEU A 26 12.19 -5.94 -10.48
N LYS A 27 12.22 -4.80 -9.79
CA LYS A 27 11.36 -3.64 -10.10
C LYS A 27 11.61 -3.12 -11.52
N ASP A 28 12.87 -3.00 -11.92
CA ASP A 28 13.24 -2.55 -13.27
C ASP A 28 12.71 -3.53 -14.34
N LEU A 29 12.88 -4.84 -14.13
CA LEU A 29 12.40 -5.87 -15.05
C LEU A 29 10.87 -5.91 -15.12
N GLN A 30 10.16 -5.70 -14.00
CA GLN A 30 8.70 -5.59 -13.99
C GLN A 30 8.22 -4.37 -14.78
N GLN A 31 8.96 -3.26 -14.71
CA GLN A 31 8.66 -2.07 -15.53
C GLN A 31 8.92 -2.35 -17.01
N GLU A 32 10.04 -2.98 -17.38
CA GLU A 32 10.33 -3.41 -18.76
C GLU A 32 9.25 -4.38 -19.28
N LEU A 33 8.83 -5.35 -18.47
CA LEU A 33 7.76 -6.30 -18.79
C LEU A 33 6.45 -5.58 -19.11
N SER A 34 6.08 -4.56 -18.33
CA SER A 34 4.85 -3.80 -18.58
C SER A 34 4.86 -3.13 -19.96
N GLY A 35 6.02 -2.58 -20.38
CA GLY A 35 6.19 -2.01 -21.72
C GLY A 35 6.07 -3.06 -22.83
N LEU A 36 6.70 -4.23 -22.66
CA LEU A 36 6.60 -5.33 -23.62
C LEU A 36 5.16 -5.88 -23.70
N GLN A 37 4.44 -5.93 -22.59
CA GLN A 37 3.03 -6.34 -22.56
C GLN A 37 2.15 -5.33 -23.30
N GLU A 38 2.39 -4.03 -23.15
CA GLU A 38 1.71 -3.00 -23.95
C GLU A 38 1.98 -3.17 -25.45
N GLU A 39 3.24 -3.38 -25.85
CA GLU A 39 3.59 -3.62 -27.25
C GLU A 39 2.90 -4.88 -27.81
N ARG A 40 2.93 -5.98 -27.04
CA ARG A 40 2.21 -7.21 -27.39
C ARG A 40 0.72 -6.95 -27.58
N ASN A 41 0.09 -6.18 -26.69
CA ASN A 41 -1.34 -5.85 -26.80
C ASN A 41 -1.65 -4.95 -28.00
N ARG A 42 -0.75 -4.02 -28.35
CA ARG A 42 -0.86 -3.19 -29.57
C ARG A 42 -0.82 -4.06 -30.82
N TRP A 43 0.14 -4.98 -30.92
CA TRP A 43 0.24 -5.90 -32.05
C TRP A 43 -0.92 -6.90 -32.09
N GLN A 44 -1.43 -7.35 -30.95
CA GLN A 44 -2.62 -8.21 -30.87
C GLN A 44 -3.85 -7.50 -31.44
N THR A 45 -4.05 -6.25 -31.07
CA THR A 45 -5.18 -5.44 -31.57
C THR A 45 -5.04 -5.18 -33.07
N LYS A 46 -3.82 -4.87 -33.54
CA LYS A 46 -3.56 -4.68 -34.97
C LYS A 46 -3.83 -5.97 -35.75
N LEU A 47 -3.28 -7.09 -35.31
CA LEU A 47 -3.49 -8.41 -35.94
C LEU A 47 -4.99 -8.73 -36.07
N ALA A 48 -5.77 -8.52 -35.00
CA ALA A 48 -7.21 -8.75 -35.03
C ALA A 48 -7.95 -7.86 -36.04
N ALA A 49 -7.50 -6.61 -36.23
CA ALA A 49 -8.05 -5.70 -37.24
C ALA A 49 -7.73 -6.17 -38.67
N GLU A 50 -6.47 -6.51 -38.96
CA GLU A 50 -6.06 -6.99 -40.29
C GLU A 50 -6.76 -8.32 -40.64
N GLU A 51 -6.92 -9.24 -39.67
CA GLU A 51 -7.64 -10.50 -39.87
C GLU A 51 -9.13 -10.29 -40.19
N GLU A 52 -9.74 -9.23 -39.64
CA GLU A 52 -11.13 -8.88 -39.90
C GLU A 52 -11.29 -8.23 -41.28
N ASP A 53 -10.33 -7.43 -41.73
CA ASP A 53 -10.36 -6.83 -43.06
C ASP A 53 -10.15 -7.88 -44.17
N VAL A 54 -9.27 -8.86 -43.96
CA VAL A 54 -9.17 -10.07 -44.80
C VAL A 54 -10.50 -10.83 -44.82
N ARG A 55 -11.17 -11.00 -43.67
CA ARG A 55 -12.48 -11.66 -43.58
C ARG A 55 -13.56 -10.92 -44.38
N LYS A 56 -13.70 -9.61 -44.19
CA LYS A 56 -14.65 -8.78 -44.94
C LYS A 56 -14.41 -8.87 -46.45
N LEU A 57 -13.14 -8.79 -46.87
CA LEU A 57 -12.78 -8.93 -48.29
C LEU A 57 -13.10 -10.34 -48.81
N SER A 58 -12.82 -11.40 -48.05
CA SER A 58 -13.15 -12.77 -48.45
C SER A 58 -14.67 -13.03 -48.54
N ALA A 59 -15.48 -12.37 -47.70
CA ALA A 59 -16.93 -12.57 -47.61
C ALA A 59 -17.76 -11.83 -48.68
N MET A 60 -17.20 -10.86 -49.41
CA MET A 60 -17.95 -10.12 -50.45
C MET A 60 -18.37 -11.02 -51.62
N SER A 61 -19.69 -11.11 -51.85
CA SER A 61 -20.36 -11.91 -52.90
C SER A 61 -19.95 -11.57 -54.35
N LEU A 62 -19.96 -12.58 -55.22
CA LEU A 62 -19.69 -12.52 -56.68
C LEU A 62 -20.44 -11.41 -57.42
N SER A 63 -21.64 -11.03 -56.98
CA SER A 63 -22.41 -9.94 -57.58
C SER A 63 -21.78 -8.57 -57.34
N ASN A 64 -21.11 -8.36 -56.20
CA ASN A 64 -20.30 -7.16 -55.92
C ASN A 64 -18.88 -7.26 -56.51
N LEU A 65 -18.39 -8.48 -56.80
CA LEU A 65 -17.11 -8.71 -57.46
C LEU A 65 -17.09 -8.18 -58.89
N LEU A 66 -18.21 -8.36 -59.62
CA LEU A 66 -18.35 -7.90 -61.00
C LEU A 66 -18.38 -6.37 -61.10
N ALA A 67 -18.91 -5.69 -60.07
CA ALA A 67 -19.03 -4.23 -60.03
C ALA A 67 -17.71 -3.49 -59.72
N THR A 68 -16.72 -4.15 -59.12
CA THR A 68 -15.52 -3.49 -58.58
C THR A 68 -14.25 -3.71 -59.42
N VAL A 69 -14.34 -4.37 -60.59
CA VAL A 69 -13.18 -4.82 -61.38
C VAL A 69 -12.39 -5.90 -60.64
N LEU A 70 -12.63 -7.17 -60.99
CA LEU A 70 -12.06 -8.40 -60.39
C LEU A 70 -10.54 -8.38 -60.15
N GLY A 71 -9.77 -7.58 -60.89
CA GLY A 71 -8.32 -7.42 -60.70
C GLY A 71 -7.93 -6.67 -59.42
N ASN A 72 -8.65 -5.60 -59.05
CA ASN A 72 -8.30 -4.74 -57.91
C ASN A 72 -8.53 -5.43 -56.56
N LYS A 73 -9.57 -6.27 -56.46
CA LYS A 73 -9.86 -7.00 -55.21
C LYS A 73 -8.84 -8.09 -54.91
N ALA A 74 -8.38 -8.83 -55.91
CA ALA A 74 -7.38 -9.88 -55.73
C ALA A 74 -6.04 -9.29 -55.23
N GLU A 75 -5.62 -8.17 -55.83
CA GLU A 75 -4.43 -7.43 -55.40
C GLU A 75 -4.59 -6.86 -53.98
N LYS A 76 -5.76 -6.31 -53.65
CA LYS A 76 -6.05 -5.86 -52.29
C LYS A 76 -6.03 -7.00 -51.27
N LEU A 77 -6.62 -8.15 -51.59
CA LEU A 77 -6.62 -9.32 -50.71
C LEU A 77 -5.20 -9.84 -50.44
N ASP A 78 -4.35 -9.90 -51.47
CA ASP A 78 -2.94 -10.30 -51.31
C ASP A 78 -2.19 -9.34 -50.38
N ARG A 79 -2.42 -8.03 -50.53
CA ARG A 79 -1.84 -7.01 -49.65
C ARG A 79 -2.25 -7.20 -48.19
N GLU A 80 -3.54 -7.38 -47.94
CA GLU A 80 -4.09 -7.50 -46.59
C GLU A 80 -3.62 -8.82 -45.92
N GLN A 81 -3.45 -9.90 -46.70
CA GLN A 81 -2.83 -11.14 -46.23
C GLN A 81 -1.36 -10.93 -45.80
N ARG A 82 -0.59 -10.10 -46.53
CA ARG A 82 0.77 -9.75 -46.13
C ARG A 82 0.80 -8.92 -44.85
N GLU A 83 -0.12 -7.97 -44.70
CA GLU A 83 -0.25 -7.13 -43.51
C GLU A 83 -0.61 -7.98 -42.26
N VAL A 84 -1.49 -8.98 -42.39
CA VAL A 84 -1.75 -10.00 -41.36
C VAL A 84 -0.49 -10.77 -40.99
N LEU A 85 0.25 -11.27 -41.98
CA LEU A 85 1.48 -12.04 -41.72
C LEU A 85 2.52 -11.19 -40.97
N GLU A 86 2.71 -9.94 -41.37
CA GLU A 86 3.61 -9.02 -40.68
C GLU A 86 3.17 -8.77 -39.24
N ALA A 87 1.90 -8.43 -39.02
CA ALA A 87 1.34 -8.20 -37.69
C ALA A 87 1.49 -9.43 -36.79
N LYS A 88 1.30 -10.63 -37.34
CA LYS A 88 1.48 -11.91 -36.64
C LYS A 88 2.92 -12.14 -36.23
N VAL A 89 3.89 -11.97 -37.14
CA VAL A 89 5.32 -12.11 -36.81
C VAL A 89 5.72 -11.14 -35.70
N ARG A 90 5.21 -9.90 -35.74
CA ARG A 90 5.47 -8.90 -34.70
C ARG A 90 4.84 -9.27 -33.36
N TYR A 91 3.60 -9.77 -33.38
CA TYR A 91 2.91 -10.26 -32.18
C TYR A 91 3.66 -11.44 -31.55
N ASP A 92 4.01 -12.46 -32.34
CA ASP A 92 4.71 -13.66 -31.87
C ASP A 92 6.07 -13.29 -31.26
N ALA A 93 6.80 -12.34 -31.87
CA ALA A 93 8.05 -11.84 -31.33
C ALA A 93 7.87 -11.10 -30.00
N ALA A 94 6.85 -10.24 -29.89
CA ALA A 94 6.53 -9.53 -28.65
C ALA A 94 6.07 -10.50 -27.55
N GLU A 95 5.29 -11.52 -27.89
CA GLU A 95 4.86 -12.56 -26.95
C GLU A 95 6.06 -13.39 -26.46
N ALA A 96 6.99 -13.76 -27.34
CA ALA A 96 8.21 -14.46 -26.96
C ALA A 96 9.08 -13.61 -26.00
N ALA A 97 9.20 -12.30 -26.25
CA ALA A 97 9.93 -11.37 -25.38
C ALA A 97 9.28 -11.26 -23.99
N VAL A 98 7.94 -11.13 -23.93
CA VAL A 98 7.19 -11.13 -22.66
C VAL A 98 7.45 -12.41 -21.87
N ARG A 99 7.34 -13.58 -22.52
CA ARG A 99 7.58 -14.88 -21.86
C ARG A 99 9.01 -15.01 -21.35
N ASP A 100 10.00 -14.53 -22.09
CA ASP A 100 11.39 -14.55 -21.62
C ASP A 100 11.60 -13.68 -20.39
N MET A 101 11.03 -12.47 -20.41
CA MET A 101 11.10 -11.54 -19.29
C MET A 101 10.40 -12.09 -18.04
N GLU A 102 9.23 -12.71 -18.19
CA GLU A 102 8.52 -13.40 -17.10
C GLU A 102 9.34 -14.53 -16.48
N ARG A 103 10.11 -15.27 -17.28
CA ARG A 103 11.04 -16.29 -16.77
C ARG A 103 12.18 -15.67 -15.95
N GLN A 104 12.78 -14.59 -16.44
CA GLN A 104 13.86 -13.90 -15.72
C GLN A 104 13.37 -13.34 -14.38
N ILE A 105 12.17 -12.74 -14.37
CA ILE A 105 11.50 -12.25 -13.15
C ILE A 105 11.29 -13.41 -12.17
N SER A 106 10.72 -14.52 -12.64
CA SER A 106 10.46 -15.71 -11.80
C SER A 106 11.76 -16.26 -11.18
N GLU A 107 12.87 -16.26 -11.92
CA GLU A 107 14.16 -16.70 -11.41
C GLU A 107 14.69 -15.77 -10.30
N ILE A 108 14.56 -14.46 -10.47
CA ILE A 108 14.97 -13.48 -9.46
C ILE A 108 14.09 -13.57 -8.23
N GLU A 109 12.78 -13.71 -8.40
CA GLU A 109 11.83 -13.90 -7.30
C GLU A 109 12.18 -15.16 -6.48
N ARG A 110 12.55 -16.26 -7.14
CA ARG A 110 13.02 -17.48 -6.47
C ARG A 110 14.30 -17.24 -5.67
N ARG A 111 15.29 -16.55 -6.25
CA ARG A 111 16.54 -16.19 -5.54
C ARG A 111 16.27 -15.28 -4.35
N LEU A 112 15.30 -14.37 -4.45
CA LEU A 112 14.88 -13.49 -3.37
C LEU A 112 14.18 -14.25 -2.23
N LEU A 113 13.37 -15.26 -2.56
CA LEU A 113 12.76 -16.16 -1.58
C LEU A 113 13.82 -16.95 -0.81
N ASP A 114 14.85 -17.46 -1.50
CA ASP A 114 15.96 -18.19 -0.86
C ASP A 114 16.78 -17.30 0.10
N LEU A 115 16.82 -15.99 -0.13
CA LEU A 115 17.44 -15.02 0.77
C LEU A 115 16.57 -14.69 2.00
N GLY A 116 15.32 -15.14 2.05
CA GLY A 116 14.27 -14.67 2.97
C GLY A 116 14.48 -14.83 4.48
N SER A 117 15.57 -15.45 4.95
CA SER A 117 15.86 -15.65 6.39
C SER A 117 17.00 -14.81 6.95
N TRP A 118 17.75 -14.04 6.13
CA TRP A 118 18.98 -13.39 6.61
C TRP A 118 18.74 -12.36 7.72
N ARG A 119 17.59 -11.67 7.71
CA ARG A 119 17.26 -10.67 8.75
C ARG A 119 17.03 -11.33 10.11
N ASN A 120 16.33 -12.47 10.12
CA ASN A 120 16.10 -13.25 11.34
C ASN A 120 17.41 -13.87 11.84
N GLU A 121 18.27 -14.35 10.94
CA GLU A 121 19.60 -14.84 11.28
C GLU A 121 20.49 -13.72 11.83
N TYR A 122 20.45 -12.53 11.23
CA TYR A 122 21.20 -11.36 11.70
C TYR A 122 20.79 -10.98 13.11
N GLU A 123 19.48 -10.90 13.35
CA GLU A 123 18.93 -10.58 14.67
C GLU A 123 19.36 -11.60 15.73
N ARG A 124 19.31 -12.91 15.41
CA ARG A 124 19.77 -13.96 16.34
C ARG A 124 21.26 -13.83 16.67
N VAL A 125 22.10 -13.57 15.68
CA VAL A 125 23.56 -13.41 15.88
C VAL A 125 23.83 -12.13 16.66
N PHE A 126 23.10 -11.06 16.39
CA PHE A 126 23.19 -9.80 17.12
C PHE A 126 22.84 -9.98 18.60
N GLN A 127 21.70 -10.61 18.90
CA GLN A 127 21.29 -10.90 20.28
C GLN A 127 22.24 -11.86 20.99
N ALA A 128 22.83 -12.83 20.28
CA ALA A 128 23.85 -13.70 20.86
C ALA A 128 25.11 -12.90 21.27
N LYS A 129 25.52 -11.95 20.42
CA LYS A 129 26.64 -11.05 20.73
C LYS A 129 26.32 -10.11 21.89
N GLU A 130 25.11 -9.54 21.93
CA GLU A 130 24.65 -8.69 23.03
C GLU A 130 24.64 -9.45 24.36
N ARG A 131 24.05 -10.64 24.40
CA ARG A 131 24.07 -11.50 25.60
C ARG A 131 25.50 -11.76 26.08
N GLN A 132 26.41 -12.08 25.17
CA GLN A 132 27.80 -12.33 25.55
C GLN A 132 28.47 -11.08 26.16
N ILE A 133 28.22 -9.89 25.61
CA ILE A 133 28.77 -8.63 26.15
C ILE A 133 28.19 -8.35 27.55
N LEU A 134 26.89 -8.54 27.74
CA LEU A 134 26.21 -8.34 29.03
C LEU A 134 26.62 -9.40 30.06
N GLU A 135 26.96 -10.61 29.63
CA GLU A 135 27.49 -11.68 30.48
C GLU A 135 28.89 -11.34 31.01
N GLU A 136 29.74 -10.81 30.13
CA GLU A 136 31.15 -10.47 30.44
C GLU A 136 31.31 -9.16 31.23
N ASN A 137 30.36 -8.22 31.12
CA ASN A 137 30.46 -6.90 31.77
C ASN A 137 29.25 -6.58 32.68
N HIS A 138 29.49 -6.63 33.98
CA HIS A 138 28.49 -6.38 35.03
C HIS A 138 27.96 -4.94 35.01
N GLU A 139 28.82 -3.93 34.81
CA GLU A 139 28.40 -2.52 34.78
C GLU A 139 27.48 -2.25 33.59
N LEU A 140 27.79 -2.81 32.41
CA LEU A 140 26.92 -2.71 31.25
C LEU A 140 25.57 -3.39 31.47
N ARG A 141 25.54 -4.52 32.20
CA ARG A 141 24.29 -5.19 32.55
C ARG A 141 23.41 -4.33 33.45
N GLU A 142 23.98 -3.74 34.50
CA GLU A 142 23.22 -2.84 35.38
C GLU A 142 22.69 -1.61 34.62
N LEU A 143 23.50 -1.04 33.72
CA LEU A 143 23.08 0.11 32.91
C LEU A 143 21.94 -0.28 31.96
N ALA A 144 21.99 -1.46 31.32
CA ALA A 144 20.93 -1.96 30.45
C ALA A 144 19.62 -2.22 31.22
N GLU A 145 19.70 -2.76 32.44
CA GLU A 145 18.53 -2.93 33.32
C GLU A 145 17.91 -1.59 33.71
N ARG A 146 18.74 -0.59 34.06
CA ARG A 146 18.25 0.76 34.37
C ARG A 146 17.61 1.43 33.17
N GLU A 147 18.18 1.28 31.97
CA GLU A 147 17.59 1.80 30.73
C GLU A 147 16.21 1.20 30.46
N ALA A 148 16.04 -0.11 30.67
CA ALA A 148 14.76 -0.78 30.50
C ALA A 148 13.70 -0.23 31.47
N VAL A 149 14.06 -0.01 32.74
CA VAL A 149 13.17 0.61 33.74
C VAL A 149 12.77 2.01 33.31
N LEU A 150 13.75 2.87 32.97
CA LEU A 150 13.50 4.24 32.55
C LEU A 150 12.63 4.33 31.29
N THR A 151 12.75 3.36 30.37
CA THR A 151 11.93 3.30 29.16
C THR A 151 10.46 3.04 29.48
N VAL A 152 10.17 2.16 30.44
CA VAL A 152 8.81 1.90 30.93
C VAL A 152 8.27 3.14 31.64
N GLU A 153 9.04 3.74 32.54
CA GLU A 153 8.64 4.96 33.26
C GLU A 153 8.34 6.11 32.29
N LEU A 154 9.15 6.30 31.25
CA LEU A 154 8.91 7.33 30.24
C LEU A 154 7.59 7.11 29.49
N LYS A 155 7.25 5.85 29.22
CA LYS A 155 5.97 5.49 28.59
C LYS A 155 4.78 5.82 29.51
N GLU A 156 4.88 5.50 30.80
CA GLU A 156 3.86 5.83 31.80
C GLU A 156 3.67 7.35 31.92
N VAL A 157 4.76 8.12 31.89
CA VAL A 157 4.70 9.59 31.88
C VAL A 157 4.00 10.11 30.63
N ASP A 158 4.29 9.58 29.44
CA ASP A 158 3.60 10.00 28.21
C ASP A 158 2.11 9.67 28.25
N GLU A 159 1.74 8.49 28.77
CA GLU A 159 0.34 8.10 28.99
C GLU A 159 -0.36 9.04 29.98
N ALA A 160 0.29 9.39 31.08
CA ALA A 160 -0.23 10.35 32.06
C ALA A 160 -0.39 11.76 31.47
N VAL A 161 0.56 12.23 30.66
CA VAL A 161 0.46 13.51 29.96
C VAL A 161 -0.72 13.51 28.99
N ARG A 162 -0.91 12.44 28.21
CA ARG A 162 -2.05 12.33 27.29
C ARG A 162 -3.39 12.31 28.02
N ALA A 163 -3.47 11.57 29.13
CA ALA A 163 -4.66 11.54 29.98
C ALA A 163 -4.96 12.94 30.56
N GLY A 164 -3.94 13.64 31.06
CA GLY A 164 -4.05 15.00 31.58
C GLY A 164 -4.50 16.00 30.50
N GLN A 165 -3.97 15.91 29.28
CA GLN A 165 -4.40 16.72 28.16
C GLN A 165 -5.85 16.44 27.76
N SER A 166 -6.30 15.18 27.85
CA SER A 166 -7.70 14.84 27.61
C SER A 166 -8.62 15.44 28.67
N ALA A 167 -8.27 15.27 29.94
CA ALA A 167 -9.02 15.85 31.05
C ALA A 167 -9.11 17.39 30.92
N LEU A 168 -8.03 18.06 30.51
CA LEU A 168 -8.04 19.51 30.28
C LEU A 168 -8.99 19.91 29.14
N ARG A 169 -9.04 19.15 28.05
CA ARG A 169 -9.99 19.39 26.95
C ARG A 169 -11.43 19.21 27.43
N ASP A 170 -11.71 18.14 28.16
CA ASP A 170 -13.06 17.84 28.67
C ASP A 170 -13.51 18.92 29.66
N LEU A 171 -12.61 19.38 30.54
CA LEU A 171 -12.88 20.49 31.46
C LEU A 171 -13.11 21.83 30.72
N SER A 172 -12.35 22.09 29.66
CA SER A 172 -12.52 23.30 28.85
C SER A 172 -13.87 23.29 28.12
N ALA A 173 -14.27 22.16 27.56
CA ALA A 173 -15.58 21.98 26.95
C ALA A 173 -16.71 22.15 27.97
N ALA A 174 -16.57 21.54 29.15
CA ALA A 174 -17.54 21.72 30.23
C ALA A 174 -17.64 23.19 30.70
N GLU A 175 -16.52 23.92 30.74
CA GLU A 175 -16.54 25.37 31.05
C GLU A 175 -17.29 26.16 29.97
N GLU A 176 -17.06 25.87 28.68
CA GLU A 176 -17.76 26.51 27.57
C GLU A 176 -19.26 26.22 27.60
N ASP A 177 -19.65 24.97 27.86
CA ASP A 177 -21.04 24.56 28.03
C ASP A 177 -21.69 25.29 29.22
N LEU A 178 -21.02 25.41 30.36
CA LEU A 178 -21.52 26.16 31.51
C LEU A 178 -21.65 27.67 31.21
N ARG A 179 -20.69 28.25 30.48
CA ARG A 179 -20.76 29.66 30.04
C ARG A 179 -21.92 29.88 29.07
N SER A 180 -22.12 28.99 28.12
CA SER A 180 -23.24 29.06 27.18
C SER A 180 -24.58 28.89 27.90
N ALA A 181 -24.71 27.92 28.80
CA ALA A 181 -25.90 27.74 29.64
C ALA A 181 -26.21 28.98 30.49
N LYS A 182 -25.19 29.62 31.07
CA LYS A 182 -25.34 30.90 31.81
C LYS A 182 -25.85 32.02 30.90
N ASN A 183 -25.36 32.11 29.66
CA ASN A 183 -25.78 33.10 28.67
C ASN A 183 -27.22 32.88 28.16
N TRP A 184 -27.64 31.62 28.04
CA TRP A 184 -29.04 31.28 27.76
C TRP A 184 -29.95 31.57 28.97
N GLY A 185 -29.46 31.34 30.19
CA GLY A 185 -30.18 31.70 31.43
C GLY A 185 -30.35 33.21 31.62
N THR A 186 -29.37 34.04 31.25
CA THR A 186 -29.53 35.51 31.25
C THR A 186 -30.41 36.02 30.12
N TYR A 187 -30.45 35.33 28.97
CA TYR A 187 -31.42 35.62 27.90
C TYR A 187 -32.86 35.33 28.34
N ASP A 188 -33.09 34.25 29.09
CA ASP A 188 -34.40 33.93 29.69
C ASP A 188 -34.81 34.97 30.76
N MET A 189 -33.85 35.59 31.47
CA MET A 189 -34.10 36.63 32.47
C MET A 189 -34.23 38.07 31.91
N LEU A 190 -33.64 38.39 30.75
CA LEU A 190 -33.62 39.74 30.17
C LEU A 190 -34.49 39.90 28.90
N GLY A 191 -34.87 38.81 28.25
CA GLY A 191 -35.28 38.79 26.84
C GLY A 191 -36.66 38.19 26.50
N GLY A 192 -37.59 38.08 27.44
CA GLY A 192 -38.98 37.84 27.02
C GLY A 192 -39.90 37.19 28.04
N GLY A 193 -40.57 38.03 28.84
CA GLY A 193 -41.95 37.73 29.16
C GLY A 193 -42.76 37.63 27.85
N MET A 194 -43.45 36.50 27.66
CA MET A 194 -44.68 36.32 26.87
C MET A 194 -44.70 35.28 25.71
N LEU A 195 -43.60 34.67 25.20
CA LEU A 195 -43.72 33.76 24.03
C LEU A 195 -43.02 32.37 24.05
N SER A 196 -42.36 31.92 25.12
CA SER A 196 -41.60 30.65 25.08
C SER A 196 -42.32 29.40 25.63
N THR A 197 -43.56 29.51 26.11
CA THR A 197 -44.23 28.41 26.84
C THR A 197 -44.63 27.20 25.96
N HIS A 198 -44.60 27.30 24.62
CA HIS A 198 -45.14 26.25 23.73
C HIS A 198 -44.12 25.39 22.98
N ILE A 199 -42.80 25.64 23.10
CA ILE A 199 -41.76 24.80 22.47
C ILE A 199 -40.88 24.15 23.55
N LYS A 200 -41.50 23.51 24.54
CA LYS A 200 -40.78 22.86 25.67
C LYS A 200 -40.86 21.33 25.72
N HIS A 201 -41.53 20.65 24.78
CA HIS A 201 -41.75 19.19 24.88
C HIS A 201 -41.03 18.31 23.82
N GLY A 202 -40.00 18.83 23.12
CA GLY A 202 -39.32 18.05 22.07
C GLY A 202 -37.82 17.80 22.23
N ARG A 203 -37.10 18.61 23.02
CA ARG A 203 -35.62 18.56 23.06
C ARG A 203 -35.00 18.26 24.43
N ILE A 204 -35.81 18.04 25.46
CA ILE A 204 -35.31 17.62 26.79
C ILE A 204 -35.02 16.11 26.82
N ASP A 205 -35.75 15.30 26.05
CA ASP A 205 -35.53 13.85 26.01
C ASP A 205 -34.23 13.46 25.29
N GLU A 206 -33.73 14.30 24.37
CA GLU A 206 -32.48 14.04 23.63
C GLU A 206 -31.23 14.40 24.46
N ALA A 207 -31.33 15.39 25.36
CA ALA A 207 -30.22 15.85 26.20
C ALA A 207 -29.93 14.95 27.42
N MET A 208 -30.86 14.08 27.82
CA MET A 208 -30.65 13.12 28.93
C MET A 208 -29.91 11.83 28.52
N SER A 209 -29.54 11.66 27.26
CA SER A 209 -28.86 10.43 26.80
C SER A 209 -27.33 10.43 26.95
N HIS A 210 -26.70 11.56 27.34
CA HIS A 210 -25.25 11.73 27.24
C HIS A 210 -24.37 11.71 28.52
N PRO A 211 -24.85 11.55 29.78
CA PRO A 211 -23.95 11.44 30.93
C PRO A 211 -23.78 10.02 31.51
N TYR A 212 -23.53 9.00 30.68
CA TYR A 212 -23.08 7.66 31.17
C TYR A 212 -21.65 7.26 30.72
N GLY A 213 -20.93 8.11 29.98
CA GLY A 213 -19.57 7.81 29.51
C GLY A 213 -18.44 8.20 30.49
N ALA A 214 -18.62 9.25 31.29
CA ALA A 214 -17.52 9.86 32.05
C ALA A 214 -17.18 9.14 33.37
N ALA A 215 -18.06 8.28 33.91
CA ALA A 215 -17.84 7.63 35.19
C ALA A 215 -16.99 6.34 35.13
N LYS A 216 -16.58 5.88 33.94
CA LYS A 216 -15.90 4.57 33.77
C LYS A 216 -14.39 4.65 33.53
N LEU A 217 -13.80 5.84 33.48
CA LEU A 217 -12.35 6.04 33.28
C LEU A 217 -11.59 6.40 34.57
N ALA A 218 -12.27 6.48 35.71
CA ALA A 218 -11.64 6.75 37.02
C ALA A 218 -11.30 5.47 37.82
N ALA A 219 -11.30 4.30 37.18
CA ALA A 219 -10.97 3.04 37.81
C ALA A 219 -10.00 2.23 36.94
N PHE A 220 -8.77 2.73 36.79
CA PHE A 220 -7.53 1.96 36.74
C PHE A 220 -6.38 2.88 37.14
#